data_AF-A0A6G1BKA7-F1
#
_entry.id   AF-A0A6G1BKA7-F1
#
_cell.length_a   1.000
_cell.length_b   1.000
_cell.length_c   1.000
_cell.angle_alpha   90.00
_cell.angle_beta   90.00
_cell.angle_gamma   90.00
#
_symmetry.space_group_name_H-M   'P 1'
#
loop_
_entity.id
_entity.type
_entity.pdbx_description
1 polymer ?
#
loop_
_entity_poly.entity_id
_entity_poly.type
_entity_poly.pdbx_seq_one_letter_code
_entity_poly.pdbx_strand_id
1 'polypeptide(L)' 'MARPSSWWMALLIVAAVAQLGASDLRPDYYNSTCPNVESIVLGVVKDKMQATIRTIGSTVRLFFHDCFVDVQTIY' A
#
# COMPACT_ATOMS: atom_id res chain seq x y z
N MET A 1 11.26 35.33 -24.48
CA MET A 1 10.44 34.11 -24.32
C MET A 1 10.93 33.04 -25.29
N ALA A 2 11.70 32.05 -24.82
CA ALA A 2 12.02 30.87 -25.62
C ALA A 2 10.81 29.92 -25.61
N ARG A 3 10.26 29.58 -26.78
CA ARG A 3 9.21 28.55 -26.89
C ARG A 3 9.87 27.20 -26.61
N PRO A 4 9.54 26.49 -25.52
CA PRO A 4 10.11 25.18 -25.27
C PRO A 4 9.74 24.25 -26.43
N SER A 5 10.70 23.49 -26.94
CA SER A 5 10.45 22.59 -28.07
C SER A 5 9.46 21.50 -27.68
N SER A 6 8.69 20.99 -28.65
CA SER A 6 7.63 19.99 -28.44
C SER A 6 8.07 18.78 -27.60
N TRP A 7 9.34 18.39 -27.73
CA TRP A 7 9.97 17.32 -26.98
C TRP A 7 10.02 17.55 -25.47
N TRP A 8 10.21 18.79 -25.02
CA TRP A 8 10.17 19.12 -23.59
C TRP A 8 8.77 18.92 -23.01
N MET A 9 7.73 19.25 -23.78
CA MET A 9 6.35 19.02 -23.35
C MET A 9 6.05 17.53 -23.24
N ALA A 10 6.52 16.72 -24.19
CA ALA A 10 6.38 15.26 -24.12
C ALA A 10 7.12 14.67 -22.91
N LEU A 11 8.34 15.13 -22.61
CA LEU A 11 9.12 14.73 -21.43
C LEU A 11 8.41 15.07 -20.12
N LEU A 12 7.83 16.27 -20.01
CA LEU A 12 7.05 16.70 -18.84
C LEU A 12 5.79 15.84 -18.64
N ILE A 13 5.09 15.51 -19.74
CA ILE A 13 3.91 14.65 -19.68
C ILE A 13 4.29 13.25 -19.19
N VAL A 14 5.33 12.62 -19.77
CA VAL A 14 5.80 11.29 -19.34
C VAL A 14 6.19 11.26 -17.86
N ALA A 15 6.88 12.29 -17.36
CA ALA A 15 7.25 12.39 -15.96
C ALA A 15 6.02 12.50 -15.02
N ALA A 16 4.99 13.25 -15.43
CA ALA A 16 3.76 13.39 -14.65
C ALA A 16 2.94 12.08 -14.61
N VAL A 17 2.89 11.33 -15.72
CA VAL A 17 2.14 10.07 -15.78
C VAL A 17 2.82 8.96 -14.96
N ALA A 18 4.15 8.98 -14.85
CA ALA A 18 4.92 8.00 -14.07
C ALA A 18 4.58 8.01 -12.56
N GLN A 19 3.99 9.11 -12.05
CA GLN A 19 3.64 9.27 -10.64
C GLN A 19 2.21 8.80 -10.31
N LEU A 20 1.37 8.53 -11.33
CA LEU A 20 -0.05 8.19 -11.14
C LEU A 20 -0.28 6.77 -10.57
N GLY A 21 0.75 5.92 -10.54
CA GLY A 21 0.64 4.53 -10.09
C GLY A 21 1.28 4.22 -8.74
N ALA A 22 1.93 5.19 -8.10
CA ALA A 22 2.53 4.98 -6.78
C ALA A 22 1.53 5.37 -5.69
N SER A 23 0.88 4.39 -5.06
CA SER A 23 0.18 4.65 -3.79
C SER A 23 1.20 5.21 -2.80
N ASP A 24 0.85 6.32 -2.11
CA ASP A 24 1.67 6.97 -1.08
C ASP A 24 1.72 6.12 0.20
N LEU A 25 2.32 4.93 0.08
CA LEU A 25 2.63 4.08 1.23
C LEU A 25 3.78 4.72 1.98
N ARG A 26 3.53 5.04 3.24
CA ARG A 26 4.55 5.55 4.15
C ARG A 26 4.38 4.88 5.52
N PRO A 27 5.48 4.59 6.25
CA PRO A 27 5.40 3.89 7.53
C PRO A 27 4.47 4.54 8.55
N ASP A 28 4.34 5.87 8.53
CA ASP A 28 3.58 6.67 9.49
C ASP A 28 2.24 7.16 8.94
N TYR A 29 1.68 6.50 7.93
CA TYR A 29 0.48 6.92 7.22
C TYR A 29 -0.69 7.33 8.15
N TYR A 30 -0.87 6.61 9.27
CA TYR A 30 -1.96 6.84 10.22
C TYR A 30 -1.63 7.77 11.38
N ASN A 31 -0.46 8.43 11.40
CA ASN A 31 -0.01 9.19 12.58
C ASN A 31 -0.99 10.31 13.00
N SER A 32 -1.69 10.93 12.06
CA SER A 32 -2.65 12.01 12.34
C SER A 32 -4.04 11.53 12.78
N THR A 33 -4.42 10.29 12.44
CA THR A 33 -5.78 9.76 12.67
C THR A 33 -5.82 8.65 13.70
N CYS A 34 -4.81 7.77 13.70
CA CYS A 34 -4.66 6.65 14.62
C CYS A 34 -3.17 6.40 14.89
N PRO A 35 -2.52 7.23 15.73
CA PRO A 35 -1.08 7.17 15.98
C PRO A 35 -0.62 5.85 16.61
N ASN A 36 -1.54 5.12 17.27
CA ASN A 36 -1.25 3.87 17.95
C ASN A 36 -1.61 2.62 17.13
N VAL A 37 -1.98 2.76 15.85
CA VAL A 37 -2.50 1.64 15.03
C VAL A 37 -1.57 0.43 15.03
N GLU A 38 -0.27 0.64 14.87
CA GLU A 38 0.72 -0.45 14.85
C GLU A 38 0.75 -1.19 16.19
N SER A 39 0.72 -0.46 17.30
CA SER A 39 0.72 -1.04 18.64
C SER A 39 -0.55 -1.85 18.93
N ILE A 40 -1.70 -1.35 18.48
CA ILE A 40 -3.00 -2.00 18.64
C ILE A 40 -3.02 -3.32 17.86
N VAL A 41 -2.64 -3.27 16.58
CA VAL A 41 -2.59 -4.46 15.72
C VAL A 41 -1.61 -5.49 16.29
N LEU A 42 -0.42 -5.05 16.72
CA LEU A 42 0.57 -5.95 17.33
C LEU A 42 0.06 -6.59 18.62
N GLY A 43 -0.64 -5.85 19.47
CA GLY A 43 -1.26 -6.38 20.68
C GLY A 43 -2.26 -7.50 20.38
N VAL A 44 -3.20 -7.24 19.46
CA VAL A 44 -4.20 -8.23 19.05
C VAL A 44 -3.55 -9.46 18.42
N VAL A 45 -2.54 -9.28 17.57
CA VAL A 45 -1.81 -10.39 16.96
C VAL A 45 -1.15 -11.26 18.03
N LYS A 46 -0.49 -10.66 19.04
CA LYS A 46 0.13 -11.39 20.16
C LYS A 46 -0.91 -12.18 20.96
N ASP A 47 -2.03 -11.57 21.30
CA ASP A 47 -3.10 -12.24 22.05
C ASP A 47 -3.65 -13.46 21.27
N LYS A 48 -3.84 -13.30 19.95
CA LYS A 48 -4.32 -14.41 19.11
C LYS A 48 -3.26 -15.50 18.92
N MET A 49 -1.98 -15.13 18.84
CA MET A 49 -0.88 -16.10 18.81
C MET A 49 -0.84 -16.96 20.07
N GLN A 50 -1.07 -16.35 21.24
CA GLN A 50 -1.14 -17.09 22.51
C GLN A 50 -2.35 -18.03 22.55
N ALA A 51 -3.47 -17.65 21.95
CA ALA A 51 -4.64 -18.52 21.83
C ALA A 51 -4.42 -19.68 20.84
N THR A 52 -3.82 -19.41 19.67
CA THR A 52 -3.43 -20.45 18.71
C THR A 52 -2.27 -20.02 17.82
N ILE A 53 -1.23 -20.84 17.77
CA ILE A 53 -0.04 -20.56 16.94
C ILE A 53 -0.35 -20.55 15.44
N ARG A 54 -1.45 -21.20 15.04
CA ARG A 54 -1.90 -21.27 13.64
C ARG A 54 -2.24 -19.89 13.07
N THR A 55 -2.60 -18.92 13.92
CA THR A 55 -3.01 -17.58 13.47
C THR A 55 -1.94 -16.88 12.64
N ILE A 56 -0.65 -16.99 12.98
CA ILE A 56 0.41 -16.28 12.23
C ILE A 56 0.42 -16.72 10.76
N GLY A 57 0.52 -18.03 10.54
CA GLY A 57 0.58 -18.60 9.19
C GLY A 57 -0.72 -18.35 8.42
N SER A 58 -1.87 -18.45 9.09
CA SER A 58 -3.17 -18.16 8.49
C SER A 58 -3.31 -16.69 8.07
N THR A 59 -2.88 -15.74 8.90
CA THR A 59 -2.96 -14.30 8.60
C THR A 59 -2.04 -13.91 7.46
N VAL A 60 -0.79 -14.40 7.44
CA VAL A 60 0.14 -14.13 6.32
C VAL A 60 -0.40 -14.74 5.02
N ARG A 61 -0.93 -15.97 5.06
CA ARG A 61 -1.53 -16.61 3.90
C ARG A 61 -2.76 -15.83 3.40
N LEU A 62 -3.59 -15.30 4.31
CA LEU A 62 -4.74 -14.48 3.95
C LEU A 62 -4.30 -13.20 3.23
N PHE A 63 -3.33 -12.47 3.80
CA PHE A 63 -2.75 -11.29 3.15
C PHE A 63 -2.20 -11.60 1.75
N PHE A 64 -1.51 -12.73 1.60
CA PHE A 64 -1.05 -13.16 0.29
C PHE A 64 -2.22 -13.41 -0.66
N HIS A 65 -3.27 -14.11 -0.24
CA HIS A 65 -4.44 -14.36 -1.09
C HIS A 65 -5.14 -13.07 -1.53
N ASP A 66 -5.29 -12.09 -0.63
CA ASP A 66 -5.90 -10.79 -0.95
C ASP A 66 -5.07 -9.99 -1.97
N CYS A 67 -3.74 -10.08 -1.91
CA CYS A 67 -2.87 -9.32 -2.83
C CYS A 67 -2.58 -10.05 -4.15
N PHE A 68 -2.51 -11.38 -4.16
CA PHE A 68 -2.12 -12.16 -5.34
C PHE A 68 -3.31 -12.66 -6.15
N VAL A 69 -4.47 -12.87 -5.52
CA VAL A 69 -5.70 -13.33 -6.19
C VAL A 69 -6.65 -12.15 -6.28
N ASP A 70 -6.31 -11.22 -7.18
CA ASP A 70 -7.24 -10.17 -7.55
C ASP A 70 -8.22 -10.78 -8.56
N VAL A 71 -9.42 -11.13 -8.10
CA VAL A 71 -10.54 -11.31 -9.01
C VAL A 71 -10.92 -9.92 -9.49
N GLN A 72 -10.24 -9.46 -10.55
CA GLN A 72 -10.72 -8.39 -11.42
C GLN A 72 -12.14 -8.78 -11.82
N THR A 73 -13.11 -8.37 -11.00
CA THR A 73 -14.51 -8.67 -11.23
C THR A 73 -14.92 -7.72 -12.32
N ILE A 74 -14.65 -8.14 -13.55
CA ILE A 74 -15.31 -7.73 -14.78
C ILE A 74 -15.57 -6.22 -14.84
N TYR A 75 -14.49 -5.46 -15.06
CA TYR A 75 -14.46 -4.27 -15.91
C TYR A 75 -13.20 -4.33 -16.77
#